data_AF-A0A7C9U225-F1
#
_entry.id   AF-A0A7C9U225-F1
#
_cell.length_a   1.000
_cell.length_b   1.000
_cell.length_c   1.000
_cell.angle_alpha   90.00
_cell.angle_beta   90.00
_cell.angle_gamma   90.00
#
_symmetry.space_group_name_H-M   'P 1'
#
loop_
_entity.id
_entity.type
_entity.pdbx_description
1 polymer ?
#
loop_
_entity_poly.entity_id
_entity_poly.type
_entity_poly.pdbx_seq_one_letter_code
_entity_poly.pdbx_strand_id
1 'polypeptide(L)'
;MTSFKSKALCVLSGGQDSTTCAALACQQFDEVHAITFDYGQRHLIELESAIAIAKKLKLASHEIVELGPILKGTSPLVSDNPLGQYKSAEELPGGVEPTFVPARNILFLTLAANRAAVRGIKDIFIGVCEADFAGYYDCRQVFVDAMAKALGEGVWGNPTSFVIHTPLMQLTKAESVKLAVDVLDDRFQEVLELTHTCYAGVRGGCGKCHACLIRDRGFREAGIEDPIWKFRKVVL
;
A
#
# COMPACT_ATOMS: atom_id res chain seq x y z
N MET A 1 5.29 -11.45 35.16
CA MET A 1 5.00 -12.13 33.87
C MET A 1 5.15 -11.09 32.79
N THR A 2 6.18 -11.18 31.95
CA THR A 2 6.29 -10.33 30.76
C THR A 2 5.21 -10.78 29.78
N SER A 3 4.16 -9.97 29.60
CA SER A 3 3.23 -10.18 28.49
C SER A 3 4.03 -10.20 27.19
N PHE A 4 3.94 -11.28 26.41
CA PHE A 4 4.56 -11.31 25.10
C PHE A 4 3.83 -10.28 24.23
N LYS A 5 4.51 -9.16 23.92
CA LYS A 5 3.94 -8.13 23.04
C LYS A 5 3.66 -8.73 21.67
N SER A 6 2.43 -8.60 21.18
CA SER A 6 2.08 -8.99 19.81
C SER A 6 2.75 -8.03 18.83
N LYS A 7 3.29 -8.56 17.72
CA LYS A 7 4.05 -7.76 16.76
C LYS A 7 3.54 -7.96 15.34
N ALA A 8 3.53 -6.90 14.55
CA ALA A 8 3.21 -6.94 13.13
C ALA A 8 4.23 -6.16 12.30
N LEU A 9 4.40 -6.56 11.04
CA LEU A 9 5.19 -5.84 10.04
C LEU A 9 4.27 -5.37 8.91
N CYS A 10 4.21 -4.07 8.65
CA CYS A 10 3.44 -3.48 7.56
C CYS A 10 4.32 -3.17 6.36
N VAL A 11 3.94 -3.63 5.18
CA VAL A 11 4.46 -3.12 3.91
C VAL A 11 3.82 -1.76 3.65
N LEU A 12 4.57 -0.69 3.91
CA LEU A 12 4.10 0.69 3.89
C LEU A 12 4.62 1.42 2.64
N SER A 13 3.74 1.79 1.72
CA SER A 13 4.12 2.53 0.50
C SER A 13 3.90 4.04 0.59
N GLY A 14 3.27 4.53 1.66
CA GLY A 14 2.86 5.93 1.79
C GLY A 14 1.55 6.27 1.07
N GLY A 15 0.92 5.31 0.40
CA GLY A 15 -0.41 5.44 -0.18
C GLY A 15 -1.54 5.27 0.83
N GLN A 16 -2.77 5.60 0.42
CA GLN A 16 -3.99 5.43 1.23
C GLN A 16 -4.10 4.02 1.80
N ASP A 17 -4.01 3.01 0.94
CA ASP A 17 -4.32 1.62 1.30
C ASP A 17 -3.33 1.04 2.31
N SER A 18 -2.02 1.21 2.05
CA SER A 18 -0.99 0.76 2.98
C SER A 18 -1.01 1.53 4.31
N THR A 19 -1.44 2.79 4.29
CA THR A 19 -1.64 3.60 5.51
C THR A 19 -2.82 3.09 6.33
N THR A 20 -3.96 2.79 5.69
CA THR A 20 -5.12 2.19 6.36
C THR A 20 -4.77 0.85 6.98
N CYS A 21 -4.03 -0.01 6.27
CA CYS A 21 -3.56 -1.28 6.82
C CYS A 21 -2.61 -1.10 8.02
N ALA A 22 -1.69 -0.14 7.96
CA ALA A 22 -0.79 0.14 9.08
C ALA A 22 -1.55 0.69 10.30
N ALA A 23 -2.55 1.55 10.08
CA ALA A 23 -3.41 2.05 11.15
C ALA A 23 -4.24 0.93 11.80
N LEU A 24 -4.82 0.04 11.00
CA LEU A 24 -5.52 -1.15 11.50
C LEU A 24 -4.59 -2.05 12.31
N ALA A 25 -3.37 -2.30 11.83
CA ALA A 25 -2.38 -3.08 12.57
C ALA A 25 -2.08 -2.44 13.94
N CYS A 26 -2.01 -1.11 14.04
CA CYS A 26 -1.81 -0.40 15.31
C CYS A 26 -2.98 -0.55 16.31
N GLN A 27 -4.20 -0.88 15.84
CA GLN A 27 -5.32 -1.20 16.74
C GLN A 27 -5.25 -2.65 17.24
N GLN A 28 -4.60 -3.55 16.50
CA GLN A 28 -4.62 -5.00 16.75
C GLN A 28 -3.34 -5.52 17.42
N PHE A 29 -2.22 -4.80 17.32
CA PHE A 29 -0.90 -5.26 17.77
C PHE A 29 -0.20 -4.25 18.68
N ASP A 30 0.56 -4.76 19.66
CA ASP A 30 1.28 -3.94 20.64
C ASP A 30 2.50 -3.21 20.04
N GLU A 31 3.14 -3.81 19.03
CA GLU A 31 4.36 -3.30 18.41
C GLU A 31 4.29 -3.47 16.88
N VAL A 32 4.06 -2.37 16.17
CA VAL A 32 3.96 -2.38 14.70
C VAL A 32 5.23 -1.80 14.09
N HIS A 33 5.85 -2.55 13.20
CA HIS A 33 6.99 -2.12 12.39
C HIS A 33 6.54 -1.88 10.95
N ALA A 34 7.25 -1.04 10.21
CA ALA A 34 7.04 -0.85 8.79
C ALA A 34 8.30 -1.08 7.96
N ILE A 35 8.08 -1.52 6.73
CA ILE A 35 9.08 -1.62 5.67
C ILE A 35 8.56 -0.92 4.42
N THR A 36 9.40 -0.12 3.77
CA THR A 36 9.13 0.53 2.50
C THR A 36 10.24 0.19 1.52
N PHE A 37 9.91 0.06 0.24
CA PHE A 37 10.86 -0.33 -0.80
C PHE A 37 11.16 0.85 -1.72
N ASP A 38 12.43 1.24 -1.79
CA ASP A 38 12.95 2.10 -2.85
C ASP A 38 13.55 1.22 -3.93
N TYR A 39 12.78 0.99 -5.00
CA TYR A 39 13.18 0.19 -6.15
C TYR A 39 13.53 1.05 -7.38
N GLY A 40 13.91 2.31 -7.16
CA GLY A 40 14.19 3.25 -8.24
C GLY A 40 12.94 3.68 -8.99
N GLN A 41 11.80 3.71 -8.32
CA GLN A 41 10.54 4.21 -8.87
C GLN A 41 10.66 5.68 -9.30
N ARG A 42 9.83 6.05 -10.27
CA ARG A 42 9.83 7.38 -10.92
C ARG A 42 9.82 8.58 -9.96
N HIS A 43 9.18 8.48 -8.80
CA HIS A 43 9.01 9.59 -7.87
C HIS A 43 9.32 9.18 -6.42
N LEU A 44 10.09 10.01 -5.71
CA LEU A 44 10.46 9.79 -4.31
C LEU A 44 9.41 10.25 -3.29
N ILE A 45 8.40 11.01 -3.75
CA ILE A 45 7.36 11.59 -2.87
C ILE A 45 6.61 10.53 -2.06
N GLU A 46 6.45 9.32 -2.58
CA GLU A 46 5.82 8.22 -1.86
C GLU A 46 6.67 7.73 -0.67
N LEU A 47 8.01 7.79 -0.78
CA LEU A 47 8.92 7.47 0.33
C LEU A 47 8.84 8.53 1.42
N GLU A 48 8.79 9.81 1.04
CA GLU A 48 8.59 10.91 1.99
C GLU A 48 7.26 10.77 2.75
N SER A 49 6.18 10.42 2.02
CA SER A 49 4.88 10.09 2.61
C SER A 49 4.98 8.93 3.59
N ALA A 50 5.61 7.81 3.20
CA ALA A 50 5.76 6.64 4.06
C ALA A 50 6.50 6.99 5.38
N ILE A 51 7.57 7.79 5.30
CA ILE A 51 8.32 8.25 6.49
C ILE A 51 7.44 9.12 7.38
N ALA A 52 6.70 10.07 6.81
CA ALA A 52 5.82 10.95 7.56
C ALA A 52 4.69 10.16 8.25
N ILE A 53 4.09 9.20 7.53
CA ILE A 53 3.02 8.34 8.04
C ILE A 53 3.54 7.44 9.15
N ALA A 54 4.69 6.79 9.00
CA ALA A 54 5.25 5.94 10.04
C ALA A 54 5.48 6.70 11.36
N LYS A 55 5.99 7.95 11.26
CA LYS A 55 6.13 8.84 12.42
C LYS A 55 4.79 9.22 13.01
N LYS A 56 3.82 9.59 12.15
CA LYS A 56 2.48 10.01 12.57
C LYS A 56 1.70 8.89 13.25
N LEU A 57 1.86 7.65 12.78
CA LEU A 57 1.31 6.43 13.34
C LEU A 57 2.07 5.91 14.58
N LYS A 58 3.22 6.50 14.92
CA LYS A 58 4.09 6.08 16.02
C LYS A 58 4.53 4.61 15.91
N LEU A 59 4.87 4.19 14.69
CA LEU A 59 5.36 2.84 14.45
C LEU A 59 6.68 2.60 15.21
N ALA A 60 6.85 1.39 15.74
CA ALA A 60 8.01 1.01 16.56
C ALA A 60 9.33 1.08 15.79
N SER A 61 9.29 0.80 14.48
CA SER A 61 10.38 1.14 13.57
C SER A 61 9.88 1.28 12.14
N HIS A 62 10.66 1.95 11.31
CA HIS A 62 10.41 2.04 9.87
C HIS A 62 11.75 1.90 9.13
N GLU A 63 11.85 0.90 8.26
CA GLU A 63 13.01 0.67 7.39
C GLU A 63 12.67 1.04 5.94
N ILE A 64 13.50 1.85 5.30
CA ILE A 64 13.52 1.99 3.84
C ILE A 64 14.57 1.02 3.31
N VAL A 65 14.14 0.06 2.48
CA VAL A 65 15.05 -0.87 1.80
C VAL A 65 15.37 -0.32 0.43
N GLU A 66 16.61 0.12 0.27
CA GLU A 66 17.17 0.58 -1.00
C GLU A 66 17.53 -0.64 -1.87
N LEU A 67 16.72 -0.89 -2.88
CA LEU A 67 16.91 -1.97 -3.86
C LEU A 67 17.56 -1.47 -5.16
N GLY A 68 17.49 -0.16 -5.41
CA GLY A 68 17.83 0.43 -6.71
C GLY A 68 16.90 -0.07 -7.82
N PRO A 69 17.21 0.17 -9.11
CA PRO A 69 16.34 -0.13 -10.24
C PRO A 69 16.34 -1.63 -10.61
N ILE A 70 16.07 -2.49 -9.62
CA ILE A 70 16.09 -3.95 -9.74
C ILE A 70 14.92 -4.48 -10.57
N LEU A 71 13.76 -3.80 -10.51
CA LEU A 71 12.58 -4.14 -11.29
C LEU A 71 12.68 -3.49 -12.67
N LYS A 72 12.52 -4.29 -13.72
CA LYS A 72 12.52 -3.85 -15.13
C LYS A 72 11.18 -4.16 -15.78
N GLY A 73 10.78 -3.33 -16.73
CA GLY A 73 9.56 -3.55 -17.50
C GLY A 73 9.21 -2.34 -18.35
N THR A 74 8.07 -2.42 -19.04
CA THR A 74 7.51 -1.33 -19.85
C THR A 74 6.60 -0.41 -19.05
N SER A 75 6.40 -0.67 -17.75
CA SER A 75 5.56 0.18 -16.92
C SER A 75 6.17 1.58 -16.78
N PRO A 76 5.36 2.66 -16.88
CA PRO A 76 5.82 4.02 -16.69
C PRO A 76 6.29 4.32 -15.26
N LEU A 77 6.13 3.36 -14.33
CA LEU A 77 6.67 3.45 -12.96
C LEU A 77 8.16 3.09 -12.88
N VAL A 78 8.68 2.33 -13.86
CA VAL A 78 10.07 1.82 -13.91
C VAL A 78 10.74 2.04 -15.27
N SER A 79 10.11 2.81 -16.16
CA SER A 79 10.60 3.15 -17.50
C SER A 79 10.19 4.57 -17.90
N ASP A 80 10.75 5.06 -19.00
CA ASP A 80 10.45 6.39 -19.55
C ASP A 80 9.14 6.45 -20.35
N ASN A 81 8.37 5.35 -20.37
CA ASN A 81 7.09 5.33 -21.06
C ASN A 81 6.12 6.38 -20.48
N PRO A 82 5.23 6.93 -21.32
CA PRO A 82 4.27 7.93 -20.86
C PRO A 82 3.26 7.29 -19.90
N LEU A 83 2.91 8.05 -18.86
CA LEU A 83 1.82 7.67 -17.96
C LEU A 83 0.47 7.96 -18.64
N GLY A 84 -0.44 6.98 -18.59
CA GLY A 84 -1.81 7.14 -19.07
C GLY A 84 -2.56 8.27 -18.37
N GLN A 85 -3.32 9.04 -19.14
CA GLN A 85 -4.22 10.08 -18.65
C GLN A 85 -5.63 9.84 -19.19
N TYR A 86 -6.62 9.96 -18.32
CA TYR A 86 -8.02 9.66 -18.59
C TYR A 86 -8.89 10.80 -18.07
N LYS A 87 -10.09 10.97 -18.63
CA LYS A 87 -10.98 12.07 -18.24
C LYS A 87 -11.80 11.74 -17.01
N SER A 88 -12.13 10.46 -16.79
CA SER A 88 -12.93 10.02 -15.67
C SER A 88 -12.66 8.54 -15.31
N ALA A 89 -13.16 8.11 -14.16
CA ALA A 89 -13.01 6.74 -13.68
C ALA A 89 -13.78 5.72 -14.55
N GLU A 90 -14.80 6.18 -15.27
CA GLU A 90 -15.64 5.38 -16.18
C GLU A 90 -14.95 5.13 -17.53
N GLU A 91 -13.94 5.93 -17.89
CA GLU A 91 -13.13 5.77 -19.10
C GLU A 91 -11.86 4.92 -18.87
N LEU A 92 -11.66 4.39 -17.65
CA LEU A 92 -10.50 3.56 -17.34
C LEU A 92 -10.57 2.25 -18.15
N PRO A 93 -9.47 1.83 -18.79
CA PRO A 93 -9.47 0.64 -19.61
C PRO A 93 -9.59 -0.60 -18.72
N GLY A 94 -10.26 -1.63 -19.24
CA GLY A 94 -10.25 -2.95 -18.62
C GLY A 94 -8.94 -3.69 -18.87
N GLY A 95 -8.66 -4.70 -18.05
CA GLY A 95 -7.50 -5.57 -18.20
C GLY A 95 -6.31 -5.12 -17.35
N VAL A 96 -5.10 -5.58 -17.71
CA VAL A 96 -3.88 -5.26 -16.98
C VAL A 96 -3.43 -3.85 -17.32
N GLU A 97 -3.48 -2.97 -16.33
CA GLU A 97 -3.03 -1.59 -16.45
C GLU A 97 -1.55 -1.53 -16.85
N PRO A 98 -1.14 -0.62 -17.77
CA PRO A 98 0.26 -0.44 -18.15
C PRO A 98 1.19 -0.12 -16.97
N THR A 99 0.64 0.37 -15.86
CA THR A 99 1.37 0.65 -14.63
C THR A 99 1.81 -0.61 -13.87
N PHE A 100 1.35 -1.80 -14.27
CA PHE A 100 1.76 -3.08 -13.70
C PHE A 100 3.27 -3.30 -13.82
N VAL A 101 3.93 -3.58 -12.68
CA VAL A 101 5.33 -4.01 -12.64
C VAL A 101 5.37 -5.50 -12.29
N PRO A 102 5.73 -6.39 -13.23
CA PRO A 102 5.73 -7.83 -12.98
C PRO A 102 6.58 -8.22 -11.76
N ALA A 103 6.09 -9.18 -10.98
CA ALA A 103 6.73 -9.75 -9.79
C ALA A 103 7.06 -8.75 -8.66
N ARG A 104 6.51 -7.53 -8.69
CA ARG A 104 6.76 -6.51 -7.66
C ARG A 104 6.31 -6.98 -6.27
N ASN A 105 5.06 -7.45 -6.13
CA ASN A 105 4.58 -7.88 -4.81
C ASN A 105 5.21 -9.20 -4.35
N ILE A 106 5.69 -10.03 -5.29
CA ILE A 106 6.48 -11.23 -4.98
C ILE A 106 7.74 -10.82 -4.24
N LEU A 107 8.53 -9.92 -4.85
CA LEU A 107 9.78 -9.40 -4.25
C LEU A 107 9.52 -8.74 -2.90
N PHE A 108 8.49 -7.91 -2.80
CA PHE A 108 8.16 -7.19 -1.57
C PHE A 108 7.81 -8.14 -0.43
N LEU A 109 6.96 -9.14 -0.67
CA LEU A 109 6.61 -10.12 0.35
C LEU A 109 7.80 -10.98 0.77
N THR A 110 8.69 -11.35 -0.17
CA THR A 110 9.93 -12.07 0.16
C THR A 110 10.82 -11.26 1.12
N LEU A 111 11.02 -9.97 0.86
CA LEU A 111 11.85 -9.10 1.70
C LEU A 111 11.16 -8.78 3.04
N ALA A 112 9.86 -8.55 3.03
CA ALA A 112 9.07 -8.34 4.25
C ALA A 112 9.16 -9.57 5.16
N ALA A 113 9.01 -10.77 4.62
CA ALA A 113 9.15 -12.02 5.37
C ALA A 113 10.54 -12.19 5.98
N ASN A 114 11.60 -11.81 5.25
CA ASN A 114 12.96 -11.81 5.81
C ASN A 114 13.06 -10.90 7.06
N ARG A 115 12.57 -9.65 6.98
CA ARG A 115 12.60 -8.72 8.12
C ARG A 115 11.70 -9.14 9.26
N ALA A 116 10.54 -9.71 8.94
CA ALA A 116 9.64 -10.28 9.93
C ALA A 116 10.31 -11.43 10.68
N ALA A 117 10.95 -12.36 9.97
CA ALA A 117 11.64 -13.51 10.55
C ALA A 117 12.76 -13.11 11.51
N VAL A 118 13.62 -12.15 11.12
CA VAL A 118 14.71 -11.63 11.97
C VAL A 118 14.17 -11.03 13.28
N ARG A 119 12.94 -10.51 13.26
CA ARG A 119 12.28 -9.90 14.42
C ARG A 119 11.34 -10.84 15.18
N GLY A 120 11.22 -12.10 14.74
CA GLY A 120 10.25 -13.06 15.29
C GLY A 120 8.78 -12.69 15.05
N ILE A 121 8.50 -11.88 14.02
CA ILE A 121 7.16 -11.42 13.62
C ILE A 121 6.55 -12.45 12.66
N LYS A 122 5.30 -12.84 12.91
CA LYS A 122 4.53 -13.78 12.07
C LYS A 122 3.43 -13.09 11.26
N ASP A 123 2.98 -11.91 11.71
CA ASP A 123 1.90 -11.15 11.10
C ASP A 123 2.46 -10.07 10.17
N ILE A 124 2.14 -10.18 8.88
CA ILE A 124 2.55 -9.24 7.84
C ILE A 124 1.32 -8.59 7.24
N PHE A 125 1.26 -7.26 7.19
CA PHE A 125 0.18 -6.52 6.55
C PHE A 125 0.62 -6.01 5.18
N ILE A 126 -0.23 -6.16 4.17
CA ILE A 126 -0.04 -5.57 2.84
C ILE A 126 -1.37 -5.04 2.28
N GLY A 127 -1.36 -3.81 1.77
CA GLY A 127 -2.54 -3.13 1.24
C GLY A 127 -2.90 -3.48 -0.20
N VAL A 128 -2.87 -4.77 -0.57
CA VAL A 128 -3.37 -5.21 -1.88
C VAL A 128 -4.89 -5.41 -1.84
N CYS A 129 -5.54 -5.22 -2.98
CA CYS A 129 -6.98 -5.38 -3.16
C CYS A 129 -7.28 -6.07 -4.49
N GLU A 130 -8.23 -7.01 -4.49
CA GLU A 130 -8.72 -7.71 -5.67
C GLU A 130 -10.02 -7.09 -6.22
N ALA A 131 -10.80 -6.38 -5.42
CA ALA A 131 -12.05 -5.74 -5.87
C ALA A 131 -11.81 -4.55 -6.82
N ASP A 132 -10.71 -3.81 -6.65
CA ASP A 132 -10.29 -2.70 -7.52
C ASP A 132 -9.41 -3.17 -8.70
N PHE A 133 -9.68 -4.37 -9.23
CA PHE A 133 -8.80 -5.12 -10.14
C PHE A 133 -8.40 -4.34 -11.41
N ALA A 134 -7.24 -3.71 -11.37
CA ALA A 134 -6.48 -3.22 -12.52
C ALA A 134 -5.74 -4.34 -13.28
N GLY A 135 -6.19 -5.61 -13.15
CA GLY A 135 -5.55 -6.74 -13.83
C GLY A 135 -4.42 -7.44 -13.07
N TYR A 136 -4.03 -6.99 -11.88
CA TYR A 136 -2.80 -7.47 -11.23
C TYR A 136 -2.97 -8.83 -10.54
N TYR A 137 -2.36 -9.86 -11.11
CA TYR A 137 -2.40 -11.22 -10.56
C TYR A 137 -1.73 -11.36 -9.19
N ASP A 138 -0.73 -10.53 -8.89
CA ASP A 138 0.00 -10.49 -7.63
C ASP A 138 -0.69 -9.63 -6.55
N CYS A 139 -1.97 -9.32 -6.72
CA CYS A 139 -2.84 -8.66 -5.73
C CYS A 139 -4.00 -9.55 -5.25
N ARG A 140 -4.12 -10.78 -5.77
CA ARG A 140 -5.27 -11.67 -5.49
C ARG A 140 -5.09 -12.48 -4.21
N GLN A 141 -6.19 -12.89 -3.59
CA GLN A 141 -6.14 -13.72 -2.39
C GLN A 141 -5.37 -15.03 -2.63
N VAL A 142 -5.63 -15.71 -3.75
CA VAL A 142 -4.93 -16.96 -4.10
C VAL A 142 -3.41 -16.80 -4.18
N PHE A 143 -2.92 -15.64 -4.65
CA PHE A 143 -1.50 -15.34 -4.70
C PHE A 143 -0.93 -15.13 -3.29
N VAL A 144 -1.62 -14.34 -2.47
CA VAL A 144 -1.21 -14.03 -1.10
C VAL A 144 -1.14 -15.30 -0.25
N ASP A 145 -2.14 -16.17 -0.36
CA ASP A 145 -2.18 -17.46 0.34
C ASP A 145 -1.02 -18.37 -0.08
N ALA A 146 -0.70 -18.40 -1.38
CA ALA A 146 0.43 -19.16 -1.90
C ALA A 146 1.77 -18.63 -1.37
N MET A 147 1.94 -17.30 -1.34
CA MET A 147 3.12 -16.66 -0.78
C MET A 147 3.27 -16.95 0.71
N ALA A 148 2.21 -16.83 1.51
CA ALA A 148 2.26 -17.11 2.95
C ALA A 148 2.77 -18.54 3.22
N LYS A 149 2.24 -19.53 2.48
CA LYS A 149 2.68 -20.93 2.58
C LYS A 149 4.14 -21.12 2.20
N ALA A 150 4.54 -20.61 1.05
CA ALA A 150 5.91 -20.75 0.55
C ALA A 150 6.94 -20.11 1.49
N LEU A 151 6.62 -18.91 2.01
CA LEU A 151 7.48 -18.19 2.95
C LEU A 151 7.57 -18.91 4.30
N GLY A 152 6.44 -19.43 4.82
CA GLY A 152 6.42 -20.16 6.08
C GLY A 152 7.23 -21.45 6.02
N GLU A 153 7.08 -22.21 4.92
CA GLU A 153 7.88 -23.40 4.64
C GLU A 153 9.38 -23.06 4.55
N GLY A 154 9.74 -22.02 3.79
CA GLY A 154 11.12 -21.64 3.56
C GLY A 154 11.86 -21.09 4.79
N VAL A 155 11.16 -20.40 5.69
CA VAL A 155 11.79 -19.76 6.86
C VAL A 155 11.79 -20.69 8.08
N TRP A 156 10.71 -21.42 8.31
CA TRP A 156 10.51 -22.19 9.55
C TRP A 156 10.10 -23.65 9.34
N GLY A 157 10.07 -24.15 8.10
CA GLY A 157 9.62 -25.52 7.80
C GLY A 157 8.16 -25.77 8.21
N ASN A 158 7.35 -24.71 8.27
CA ASN A 158 5.93 -24.81 8.59
C ASN A 158 5.14 -23.77 7.78
N PRO A 159 4.25 -24.21 6.87
CA PRO A 159 3.56 -23.35 5.92
C PRO A 159 2.49 -22.45 6.56
N THR A 160 2.19 -22.63 7.85
CA THR A 160 1.25 -21.80 8.61
C THR A 160 1.95 -20.78 9.52
N SER A 161 3.28 -20.66 9.41
CA SER A 161 4.05 -19.78 10.31
C SER A 161 3.87 -18.30 10.04
N PHE A 162 3.62 -17.89 8.78
CA PHE A 162 3.28 -16.52 8.44
C PHE A 162 1.78 -16.37 8.23
N VAL A 163 1.23 -15.28 8.74
CA VAL A 163 -0.11 -14.80 8.44
C VAL A 163 0.03 -13.49 7.68
N ILE A 164 -0.35 -13.50 6.40
CA ILE A 164 -0.36 -12.28 5.57
C ILE A 164 -1.77 -11.70 5.58
N HIS A 165 -1.92 -10.57 6.25
CA HIS A 165 -3.16 -9.82 6.36
C HIS A 165 -3.36 -8.92 5.15
N THR A 166 -4.50 -9.08 4.48
CA THR A 166 -4.96 -8.22 3.37
C THR A 166 -6.35 -7.65 3.68
N PRO A 167 -6.46 -6.69 4.62
CA PRO A 167 -7.75 -6.19 5.11
C PRO A 167 -8.64 -5.56 4.04
N LEU A 168 -8.03 -5.15 2.92
CA LEU A 168 -8.72 -4.47 1.83
C LEU A 168 -9.12 -5.40 0.69
N MET A 169 -8.78 -6.69 0.76
CA MET A 169 -8.85 -7.63 -0.38
C MET A 169 -10.20 -7.60 -1.11
N GLN A 170 -11.29 -7.60 -0.35
CA GLN A 170 -12.66 -7.68 -0.85
C GLN A 170 -13.44 -6.37 -0.68
N LEU A 171 -12.76 -5.28 -0.31
CA LEU A 171 -13.39 -3.99 -0.11
C LEU A 171 -13.38 -3.20 -1.41
N THR A 172 -14.51 -2.61 -1.77
CA THR A 172 -14.56 -1.53 -2.75
C THR A 172 -13.73 -0.35 -2.27
N LYS A 173 -13.34 0.53 -3.21
CA LYS A 173 -12.61 1.75 -2.81
C LYS A 173 -13.38 2.60 -1.80
N ALA A 174 -14.71 2.72 -1.92
CA ALA A 174 -15.53 3.44 -0.95
C ALA A 174 -15.50 2.80 0.45
N GLU A 175 -15.53 1.47 0.53
CA GLU A 175 -15.40 0.74 1.80
C GLU A 175 -14.00 0.88 2.40
N SER A 176 -12.95 0.90 1.56
CA SER A 176 -11.58 1.18 2.04
C SER A 176 -11.43 2.58 2.66
N VAL A 177 -12.17 3.57 2.12
CA VAL A 177 -12.23 4.94 2.69
C VAL A 177 -12.95 4.92 4.03
N LYS A 178 -14.09 4.23 4.13
CA LYS A 178 -14.84 4.10 5.39
C LYS A 178 -14.02 3.37 6.46
N LEU A 179 -13.30 2.31 6.08
CA LEU A 179 -12.36 1.64 6.98
C LEU A 179 -11.25 2.61 7.43
N ALA A 180 -10.72 3.43 6.53
CA ALA A 180 -9.71 4.43 6.89
C ALA A 180 -10.24 5.42 7.94
N VAL A 181 -11.49 5.86 7.83
CA VAL A 181 -12.14 6.70 8.86
C VAL A 181 -12.23 5.95 10.18
N ASP A 182 -12.74 4.72 10.17
CA ASP A 182 -12.93 3.92 11.38
C ASP A 182 -11.61 3.64 12.12
N VAL A 183 -10.55 3.24 11.40
CA VAL A 183 -9.29 2.84 12.04
C VAL A 183 -8.43 4.02 12.48
N LEU A 184 -8.65 5.21 11.92
CA LEU A 184 -7.90 6.41 12.26
C LEU A 184 -8.67 7.34 13.19
N ASP A 185 -9.99 7.22 13.27
CA ASP A 185 -10.86 8.00 14.14
C ASP A 185 -10.55 9.51 14.04
N ASP A 186 -10.26 10.18 15.16
CA ASP A 186 -9.92 11.59 15.26
C ASP A 186 -8.67 11.99 14.46
N ARG A 187 -7.81 11.02 14.13
CA ARG A 187 -6.56 11.22 13.39
C ARG A 187 -6.73 11.09 11.88
N PHE A 188 -7.93 10.80 11.39
CA PHE A 188 -8.19 10.58 9.97
C PHE A 188 -7.62 11.71 9.09
N GLN A 189 -7.98 12.96 9.41
CA GLN A 189 -7.53 14.13 8.64
C GLN A 189 -5.99 14.25 8.65
N GLU A 190 -5.38 14.26 9.82
CA GLU A 190 -3.94 14.50 9.96
C GLU A 190 -3.04 13.38 9.41
N VAL A 191 -3.57 12.16 9.28
CA VAL A 191 -2.85 11.01 8.69
C VAL A 191 -3.10 10.92 7.18
N LEU A 192 -4.35 11.02 6.71
CA LEU A 192 -4.65 10.88 5.28
C LEU A 192 -4.06 12.03 4.45
N GLU A 193 -3.91 13.22 5.02
CA GLU A 193 -3.23 14.35 4.38
C GLU A 193 -1.77 14.05 3.97
N LEU A 194 -1.13 13.11 4.65
CA LEU A 194 0.25 12.70 4.38
C LEU A 194 0.34 11.68 3.24
N THR A 195 -0.78 11.09 2.82
CA THR A 195 -0.78 10.01 1.84
C THR A 195 -0.52 10.51 0.41
N HIS A 196 0.13 9.67 -0.38
CA HIS A 196 0.39 9.92 -1.79
C HIS A 196 -0.13 8.78 -2.68
N THR A 197 -0.96 9.11 -3.66
CA THR A 197 -1.56 8.13 -4.58
C THR A 197 -1.23 8.41 -6.05
N CYS A 198 -0.71 9.59 -6.38
CA CYS A 198 -0.60 10.03 -7.77
C CYS A 198 0.62 9.42 -8.49
N TYR A 199 0.40 8.65 -9.56
CA TYR A 199 1.52 8.11 -10.36
C TYR A 199 2.35 9.18 -11.08
N ALA A 200 1.88 10.43 -11.17
CA ALA A 200 2.62 11.56 -11.74
C ALA A 200 3.41 12.36 -10.67
N GLY A 201 3.42 11.91 -9.41
CA GLY A 201 4.15 12.59 -8.33
C GLY A 201 3.54 13.93 -7.89
N VAL A 202 2.30 14.23 -8.28
CA VAL A 202 1.65 15.51 -7.97
C VAL A 202 1.00 15.43 -6.58
N ARG A 203 1.42 16.29 -5.65
CA ARG A 203 0.78 16.45 -4.34
C ARG A 203 -0.68 16.88 -4.50
N GLY A 204 -1.59 16.23 -3.78
CA GLY A 204 -3.04 16.41 -3.95
C GLY A 204 -3.65 15.69 -5.17
N GLY A 205 -2.82 15.06 -6.01
CA GLY A 205 -3.23 14.32 -7.19
C GLY A 205 -3.35 15.16 -8.46
N CYS A 206 -3.04 14.55 -9.61
CA CYS A 206 -3.19 15.20 -10.92
C CYS A 206 -4.62 15.17 -11.47
N GLY A 207 -5.51 14.37 -10.86
CA GLY A 207 -6.90 14.20 -11.27
C GLY A 207 -7.10 13.49 -12.63
N LYS A 208 -6.03 12.94 -13.23
CA LYS A 208 -6.06 12.37 -14.59
C LYS A 208 -5.46 10.97 -14.70
N CYS A 209 -4.59 10.54 -13.77
CA CYS A 209 -4.05 9.19 -13.81
C CYS A 209 -5.01 8.18 -13.15
N HIS A 210 -4.89 6.90 -13.53
CA HIS A 210 -5.71 5.80 -12.99
C HIS A 210 -5.87 5.86 -11.46
N ALA A 211 -4.76 5.94 -10.72
CA ALA A 211 -4.79 5.96 -9.26
C ALA A 211 -5.53 7.18 -8.65
N CYS A 212 -5.43 8.37 -9.26
CA CYS A 212 -6.18 9.54 -8.79
C CYS A 212 -7.68 9.37 -9.03
N LEU A 213 -8.07 8.86 -10.20
CA LEU A 213 -9.48 8.71 -10.56
C LEU A 213 -10.18 7.65 -9.69
N ILE A 214 -9.49 6.55 -9.36
CA ILE A 214 -9.99 5.54 -8.42
C ILE A 214 -10.17 6.14 -7.02
N ARG A 215 -9.17 6.87 -6.52
CA ARG A 215 -9.25 7.53 -5.21
C ARG A 215 -10.41 8.52 -5.15
N ASP A 216 -10.49 9.43 -6.13
CA ASP A 216 -11.54 10.45 -6.18
C ASP A 216 -12.95 9.82 -6.24
N ARG A 217 -13.12 8.76 -7.03
CA ARG A 217 -14.38 7.99 -7.06
C ARG A 217 -14.69 7.37 -5.70
N GLY A 218 -13.72 6.73 -5.06
CA GLY A 218 -13.89 6.08 -3.77
C GLY A 218 -14.33 7.05 -2.66
N PHE A 219 -13.68 8.22 -2.56
CA PHE A 219 -14.07 9.25 -1.58
C PHE A 219 -15.47 9.81 -1.87
N ARG A 220 -15.79 10.09 -3.14
CA ARG A 220 -17.11 10.55 -3.56
C ARG A 220 -18.22 9.54 -3.22
N GLU A 221 -18.02 8.27 -3.53
CA GLU A 221 -18.97 7.20 -3.22
C GLU A 221 -19.10 6.92 -1.72
N ALA A 222 -18.03 7.15 -0.95
CA ALA A 222 -18.07 7.05 0.49
C ALA A 222 -18.78 8.24 1.17
N GLY A 223 -19.01 9.34 0.46
CA GLY A 223 -19.58 10.58 1.01
C GLY A 223 -18.63 11.31 1.95
N ILE A 224 -17.31 11.14 1.77
CA ILE A 224 -16.26 11.69 2.63
C ILE A 224 -15.38 12.63 1.80
N GLU A 225 -15.06 13.81 2.34
CA GLU A 225 -14.12 14.73 1.71
C GLU A 225 -12.69 14.21 1.83
N ASP A 226 -11.95 14.16 0.71
CA ASP A 226 -10.57 13.68 0.70
C ASP A 226 -9.62 14.74 1.29
N PRO A 227 -8.90 14.43 2.38
CA PRO A 227 -8.04 15.42 3.04
C PRO A 227 -6.89 15.94 2.14
N ILE A 228 -6.51 15.21 1.09
CA ILE A 228 -5.45 15.68 0.18
C ILE A 228 -5.92 16.71 -0.85
N TRP A 229 -7.24 16.87 -1.05
CA TRP A 229 -7.78 17.75 -2.10
C TRP A 229 -7.40 19.20 -1.92
N LYS A 230 -7.22 19.67 -0.68
CA LYS A 230 -6.72 21.04 -0.41
C LYS A 230 -5.36 21.35 -1.03
N PHE A 231 -4.57 20.33 -1.36
CA PHE A 231 -3.28 20.48 -2.02
C PHE A 231 -3.37 20.37 -3.55
N ARG A 232 -4.53 19.98 -4.10
CA ARG A 232 -4.72 19.80 -5.53
C ARG A 232 -4.67 21.16 -6.21
N LYS A 233 -3.64 21.39 -7.02
CA LYS A 233 -3.61 22.55 -7.92
C LYS A 233 -4.66 22.32 -8.99
N VAL A 234 -5.71 23.14 -9.00
CA VAL A 234 -6.67 23.18 -10.12
C VAL A 234 -5.86 23.58 -11.35
N VAL A 235 -5.60 22.64 -12.24
CA VAL A 235 -5.12 22.96 -13.57
C VAL A 235 -6.35 23.38 -14.35
N LEU A 236 -6.63 24.69 -14.34
CA LEU A 236 -7.59 25.33 -15.24
C LEU A 236 -7.19 25.06 -16.70
#